data_AF-A0A935QUT2-F1
#
_entry.id   AF-A0A935QUT2-F1
#
_cell.length_a   1.000
_cell.length_b   1.000
_cell.length_c   1.000
_cell.angle_alpha   90.00
_cell.angle_beta   90.00
_cell.angle_gamma   90.00
#
_symmetry.space_group_name_H-M   'P 1'
#
loop_
_entity.id
_entity.type
_entity.pdbx_description
1 polymer ?
#
loop_
_entity_poly.entity_id
_entity_poly.type
_entity_poly.pdbx_seq_one_letter_code
_entity_poly.pdbx_strand_id
1 'polypeptide(L)'
;MDKLRALFVLFHLVGITLLSLPTPGKAQDLDAPEAAALLDDLRALGARLGVERSAAEVKVIALDVSTRARDARAALLAPFAPYARLTGARQGWSMFWAINHRPARLVIELEGQDGAWTPLYVARSDTYAWRRRELDQERLRGVVNQYSHLRDRRSYRAFAAFIAQKALAEHPEATRARVLMEERPSQRPEALRAGKTPPSKRRWEELYSRETP
;
A
#
# COMPACT_ATOMS: atom_id res chain seq x y z
N MET A 1 46.15 -11.14 -1.47
CA MET A 1 44.90 -10.55 -0.93
C MET A 1 43.77 -10.49 -1.96
N ASP A 2 44.07 -10.46 -3.26
CA ASP A 2 43.03 -10.19 -4.29
C ASP A 2 42.03 -11.32 -4.49
N LYS A 3 42.43 -12.57 -4.30
CA LYS A 3 41.54 -13.74 -4.42
C LYS A 3 40.42 -13.74 -3.36
N LEU A 4 40.74 -13.39 -2.11
CA LEU A 4 39.75 -13.33 -1.02
C LEU A 4 38.73 -12.21 -1.26
N ARG A 5 39.19 -11.05 -1.74
CA ARG A 5 38.31 -9.95 -2.13
C ARG A 5 37.40 -10.34 -3.30
N ALA A 6 37.95 -11.00 -4.33
CA ALA A 6 37.17 -11.48 -5.46
C ALA A 6 36.11 -12.51 -5.03
N LEU A 7 36.45 -13.46 -4.16
CA LEU A 7 35.50 -14.42 -3.60
C LEU A 7 34.40 -13.75 -2.79
N PHE A 8 34.74 -12.75 -1.97
CA PHE A 8 33.75 -11.99 -1.22
C PHE A 8 32.81 -11.19 -2.14
N VAL A 9 33.34 -10.53 -3.18
CA VAL A 9 32.53 -9.81 -4.17
C VAL A 9 31.60 -10.77 -4.91
N LEU A 10 32.09 -11.93 -5.34
CA LEU A 10 31.27 -12.95 -5.98
C LEU A 10 30.16 -13.45 -5.05
N PHE A 11 30.50 -13.77 -3.79
CA PHE A 11 29.52 -14.17 -2.78
C PHE A 11 28.47 -13.08 -2.56
N HIS A 12 28.88 -11.81 -2.48
CA HIS A 12 27.99 -10.67 -2.36
C HIS A 12 27.03 -10.58 -3.54
N LEU A 13 27.56 -10.61 -4.78
CA LEU A 13 26.77 -10.49 -6.01
C LEU A 13 25.77 -11.63 -6.15
N VAL A 14 26.19 -12.87 -5.90
CA VAL A 14 25.29 -14.03 -5.90
C VAL A 14 24.24 -13.86 -4.80
N GLY A 15 24.64 -13.49 -3.60
CA GLY A 15 23.75 -13.29 -2.46
C GLY A 15 22.68 -12.24 -2.73
N ILE A 16 23.04 -11.03 -3.18
CA ILE A 16 22.06 -9.96 -3.47
C ILE A 16 21.15 -10.34 -4.63
N THR A 17 21.66 -11.04 -5.65
CA THR A 17 20.87 -11.50 -6.79
C THR A 17 19.81 -12.49 -6.33
N LEU A 18 20.20 -13.50 -5.55
CA LEU A 18 19.27 -14.48 -5.02
C LEU A 18 18.27 -13.86 -4.02
N LEU A 19 18.73 -12.96 -3.14
CA LEU A 19 17.87 -12.26 -2.18
C LEU A 19 16.85 -11.34 -2.87
N SER A 20 17.17 -10.86 -4.08
CA SER A 20 16.26 -10.10 -4.94
C SER A 20 15.25 -10.97 -5.70
N LEU A 21 15.27 -12.30 -5.58
CA LEU A 21 14.20 -13.10 -6.17
C LEU A 21 12.89 -12.87 -5.42
N PRO A 22 11.76 -12.71 -6.12
CA PRO A 22 10.46 -12.49 -5.51
C PRO A 22 10.10 -13.63 -4.56
N THR A 23 9.41 -13.30 -3.48
CA THR A 23 8.88 -14.30 -2.55
C THR A 23 7.43 -14.59 -2.96
N PRO A 24 7.08 -15.86 -3.25
CA PRO A 24 5.68 -16.22 -3.47
C PRO A 24 4.83 -15.81 -2.25
N GLY A 25 3.64 -15.28 -2.50
CA GLY A 25 2.66 -14.91 -1.46
C GLY A 25 2.30 -16.09 -0.56
N LYS A 26 1.58 -15.84 0.53
CA LYS A 26 1.10 -16.89 1.44
C LYS A 26 -0.14 -17.57 0.85
N ALA A 27 -0.36 -18.83 1.20
CA ALA A 27 -1.52 -19.61 0.73
C ALA A 27 -2.87 -18.92 1.02
N GLN A 28 -3.00 -18.36 2.22
CA GLN A 28 -4.16 -17.57 2.68
C GLN A 28 -4.49 -16.36 1.79
N ASP A 29 -3.54 -15.89 0.97
CA ASP A 29 -3.74 -14.75 0.10
C ASP A 29 -4.62 -15.13 -1.11
N LEU A 30 -4.74 -16.42 -1.44
CA LEU A 30 -5.60 -16.93 -2.54
C LEU A 30 -7.08 -17.15 -2.12
N ASP A 31 -7.41 -16.97 -0.85
CA ASP A 31 -8.79 -16.94 -0.34
C ASP A 31 -9.39 -15.54 -0.37
N ALA A 32 -8.57 -14.50 -0.58
CA ALA A 32 -9.01 -13.13 -0.64
C ALA A 32 -9.85 -12.88 -1.92
N PRO A 33 -10.91 -12.04 -1.86
CA PRO A 33 -11.68 -11.66 -3.05
C PRO A 33 -10.81 -11.14 -4.20
N GLU A 34 -9.70 -10.49 -3.88
CA GLU A 34 -8.71 -9.95 -4.82
C GLU A 34 -8.00 -11.05 -5.63
N ALA A 35 -7.86 -12.27 -5.08
CA ALA A 35 -7.20 -13.38 -5.77
C ALA A 35 -8.04 -14.00 -6.89
N ALA A 36 -9.36 -13.75 -6.90
CA ALA A 36 -10.24 -14.27 -7.95
C ALA A 36 -9.81 -13.82 -9.35
N ALA A 37 -9.42 -12.54 -9.50
CA ALA A 37 -8.95 -12.00 -10.77
C ALA A 37 -7.65 -12.67 -11.24
N LEU A 38 -6.70 -12.90 -10.32
CA LEU A 38 -5.46 -13.62 -10.63
C LEU A 38 -5.73 -15.07 -11.08
N LEU A 39 -6.64 -15.76 -10.39
CA LEU A 39 -7.00 -17.14 -10.74
C LEU A 39 -7.69 -17.22 -12.11
N ASP A 40 -8.53 -16.24 -12.43
CA ASP A 40 -9.13 -16.13 -13.76
C ASP A 40 -8.09 -15.85 -14.85
N ASP A 41 -7.11 -14.98 -14.60
CA ASP A 41 -6.02 -14.70 -15.53
C ASP A 41 -5.16 -15.96 -15.77
N LEU A 42 -4.83 -16.70 -14.71
CA LEU A 42 -4.10 -17.98 -14.81
C LEU A 42 -4.89 -19.04 -15.59
N ARG A 43 -6.21 -19.11 -15.35
CA ARG A 43 -7.09 -20.02 -16.08
C ARG A 43 -7.16 -19.66 -17.56
N ALA A 44 -7.30 -18.37 -17.89
CA ALA A 44 -7.30 -17.88 -19.26
C ALA A 44 -5.97 -18.17 -19.98
N LEU A 45 -4.84 -18.02 -19.27
CA LEU A 45 -3.52 -18.41 -19.78
C LEU A 45 -3.44 -19.91 -20.04
N GLY A 46 -3.90 -20.74 -19.09
CA GLY A 46 -3.96 -22.19 -19.25
C GLY A 46 -4.78 -22.61 -20.48
N ALA A 47 -5.96 -22.01 -20.66
CA ALA A 47 -6.81 -22.25 -21.83
C ALA A 47 -6.11 -21.89 -23.16
N ARG A 48 -5.35 -20.79 -23.20
CA ARG A 48 -4.53 -20.42 -24.39
C ARG A 48 -3.44 -21.44 -24.71
N LEU A 49 -2.99 -22.21 -23.72
CA LEU A 49 -2.01 -23.28 -23.86
C LEU A 49 -2.67 -24.66 -24.05
N GLY A 50 -4.00 -24.72 -24.23
CA GLY A 50 -4.76 -25.96 -24.40
C GLY A 50 -5.01 -26.74 -23.11
N VAL A 51 -4.81 -26.12 -21.95
CA VAL A 51 -5.04 -26.73 -20.63
C VAL A 51 -6.31 -26.15 -20.03
N GLU A 52 -7.42 -26.87 -20.15
CA GLU A 52 -8.67 -26.51 -19.48
C GLU A 52 -8.71 -27.05 -18.05
N ARG A 53 -8.96 -26.15 -17.09
CA ARG A 53 -9.06 -26.46 -15.66
C ARG A 53 -10.14 -25.60 -15.02
N SER A 54 -10.81 -26.16 -14.02
CA SER A 54 -11.73 -25.42 -13.17
C SER A 54 -10.98 -24.41 -12.29
N ALA A 55 -11.69 -23.38 -11.80
CA ALA A 55 -11.11 -22.39 -10.89
C ALA A 55 -10.55 -23.03 -9.60
N ALA A 56 -11.21 -24.07 -9.10
CA ALA A 56 -10.75 -24.82 -7.93
C ALA A 56 -9.43 -25.56 -8.19
N GLU A 57 -9.30 -26.22 -9.34
CA GLU A 57 -8.04 -26.89 -9.73
C GLU A 57 -6.90 -25.89 -9.93
N VAL A 58 -7.16 -24.77 -10.63
CA VAL A 58 -6.16 -23.71 -10.83
C VAL A 58 -5.67 -23.19 -9.48
N LYS A 59 -6.57 -22.99 -8.51
CA LYS A 59 -6.21 -22.59 -7.16
C LYS A 59 -5.31 -23.61 -6.46
N VAL A 60 -5.65 -24.90 -6.51
CA VAL A 60 -4.82 -25.96 -5.90
C VAL A 60 -3.43 -26.00 -6.53
N ILE A 61 -3.33 -25.91 -7.86
CA ILE A 61 -2.05 -25.88 -8.58
C ILE A 61 -1.26 -24.64 -8.18
N ALA A 62 -1.90 -23.47 -8.15
CA ALA A 62 -1.24 -22.22 -7.75
C ALA A 62 -0.70 -22.29 -6.32
N LEU A 63 -1.43 -22.92 -5.39
CA LEU A 63 -0.98 -23.13 -4.01
C LEU A 63 0.22 -24.08 -3.91
N ASP A 64 0.18 -25.21 -4.60
CA ASP A 64 1.27 -26.19 -4.63
C ASP A 64 2.55 -25.58 -5.24
N VAL A 65 2.43 -24.96 -6.41
CA VAL A 65 3.56 -24.30 -7.10
C VAL A 65 4.13 -23.18 -6.23
N SER A 66 3.29 -22.32 -5.64
CA SER A 66 3.75 -21.23 -4.78
C SER A 66 4.47 -21.74 -3.53
N THR A 67 4.01 -22.86 -2.96
CA THR A 67 4.63 -23.48 -1.78
C THR A 67 5.98 -24.07 -2.13
N ARG A 68 6.07 -24.87 -3.20
CA ARG A 68 7.34 -25.43 -3.67
C ARG A 68 8.35 -24.34 -4.05
N ALA A 69 7.91 -23.29 -4.73
CA ALA A 69 8.76 -22.15 -5.07
C ALA A 69 9.28 -21.43 -3.81
N ARG A 70 8.45 -21.29 -2.77
CA ARG A 70 8.85 -20.70 -1.49
C ARG A 70 9.89 -21.55 -0.78
N ASP A 71 9.70 -22.86 -0.73
CA ASP A 71 10.60 -23.79 -0.04
C ASP A 71 11.94 -23.89 -0.78
N ALA A 72 11.91 -23.99 -2.11
CA ALA A 72 13.11 -23.96 -2.94
C ALA A 72 13.90 -22.66 -2.74
N ARG A 73 13.20 -21.51 -2.71
CA ARG A 73 13.82 -20.22 -2.40
C ARG A 73 14.41 -20.18 -1.00
N ALA A 74 13.71 -20.68 0.01
CA ALA A 74 14.21 -20.72 1.38
C ALA A 74 15.49 -21.55 1.50
N ALA A 75 15.53 -22.72 0.86
CA ALA A 75 16.72 -23.57 0.80
C ALA A 75 17.89 -22.87 0.08
N LEU A 76 17.62 -22.25 -1.07
CA LEU A 76 18.61 -21.51 -1.87
C LEU A 76 19.20 -20.31 -1.11
N LEU A 77 18.41 -19.66 -0.25
CA LEU A 77 18.82 -18.50 0.53
C LEU A 77 19.39 -18.81 1.90
N ALA A 78 19.23 -20.05 2.40
CA ALA A 78 19.72 -20.45 3.71
C ALA A 78 21.23 -20.13 3.93
N PRO A 79 22.13 -20.36 2.97
CA PRO A 79 23.56 -20.02 3.13
C PRO A 79 23.82 -18.52 3.28
N PHE A 80 22.97 -17.67 2.74
CA PHE A 80 23.11 -16.21 2.77
C PHE A 80 22.39 -15.56 3.96
N ALA A 81 21.59 -16.32 4.72
CA ALA A 81 20.78 -15.79 5.81
C ALA A 81 21.59 -15.08 6.92
N PRO A 82 22.75 -15.60 7.38
CA PRO A 82 23.59 -14.90 8.35
C PRO A 82 24.15 -13.59 7.79
N TYR A 83 24.63 -13.61 6.55
CA TYR A 83 25.14 -12.45 5.84
C TYR A 83 24.05 -11.37 5.69
N ALA A 84 22.87 -11.74 5.19
CA ALA A 84 21.74 -10.82 5.03
C ALA A 84 21.26 -10.23 6.36
N ARG A 85 21.35 -11.00 7.46
CA ARG A 85 21.06 -10.50 8.81
C ARG A 85 22.11 -9.48 9.28
N LEU A 86 23.39 -9.77 9.03
CA LEU A 86 24.50 -8.92 9.44
C LEU A 86 24.52 -7.59 8.68
N THR A 87 24.26 -7.62 7.36
CA THR A 87 24.34 -6.44 6.50
C THR A 87 23.01 -5.70 6.34
N GLY A 88 21.90 -6.26 6.84
CA GLY A 88 20.57 -5.73 6.59
C GLY A 88 20.10 -5.89 5.14
N ALA A 89 20.77 -6.71 4.32
CA ALA A 89 20.41 -7.00 2.93
C ALA A 89 19.16 -7.90 2.79
N ARG A 90 18.09 -7.58 3.52
CA ARG A 90 16.79 -8.26 3.42
C ARG A 90 15.86 -7.39 2.59
N GLN A 91 15.49 -7.86 1.39
CA GLN A 91 14.45 -7.24 0.60
C GLN A 91 13.09 -7.88 0.90
N GLY A 92 12.17 -7.07 1.44
CA GLY A 92 10.79 -7.48 1.63
C GLY A 92 10.00 -7.37 0.32
N TRP A 93 9.90 -8.46 -0.43
CA TRP A 93 8.99 -8.55 -1.59
C TRP A 93 7.51 -8.49 -1.22
N SER A 94 7.22 -8.56 0.08
CA SER A 94 5.87 -8.41 0.63
C SER A 94 5.25 -7.03 0.36
N MET A 95 5.96 -6.08 -0.24
CA MET A 95 5.37 -4.80 -0.69
C MET A 95 4.66 -4.92 -2.05
N PHE A 96 4.90 -5.99 -2.81
CA PHE A 96 4.39 -6.15 -4.18
C PHE A 96 3.32 -7.22 -4.35
N TRP A 97 3.09 -8.09 -3.34
CA TRP A 97 2.11 -9.19 -3.46
C TRP A 97 0.66 -8.70 -3.41
N ALA A 98 0.37 -7.69 -2.61
CA ALA A 98 -0.98 -7.13 -2.45
C ALA A 98 -1.01 -5.74 -3.06
N ILE A 99 -1.43 -5.68 -4.32
CA ILE A 99 -1.79 -4.40 -4.94
C ILE A 99 -3.07 -3.94 -4.25
N ASN A 100 -2.99 -2.81 -3.53
CA ASN A 100 -4.19 -2.19 -3.00
C ASN A 100 -5.01 -1.62 -4.18
N HIS A 101 -6.10 -2.31 -4.54
CA HIS A 101 -7.01 -1.86 -5.60
C HIS A 101 -7.96 -0.74 -5.16
N ARG A 102 -7.93 -0.37 -3.88
CA ARG A 102 -8.73 0.72 -3.31
C ARG A 102 -7.86 1.58 -2.39
N PRO A 103 -6.86 2.28 -2.93
CA PRO A 103 -6.05 3.19 -2.13
C PRO A 103 -6.93 4.25 -1.48
N ALA A 104 -6.61 4.59 -0.24
CA ALA A 104 -7.21 5.72 0.45
C ALA A 104 -6.21 6.86 0.58
N ARG A 105 -6.69 8.10 0.47
CA ARG A 105 -5.88 9.31 0.61
C ARG A 105 -6.42 10.20 1.71
N LEU A 106 -5.53 10.90 2.41
CA LEU A 106 -5.89 11.85 3.45
C LEU A 106 -6.55 13.09 2.83
N VAL A 107 -7.67 13.50 3.42
CA VAL A 107 -8.41 14.70 3.06
C VAL A 107 -8.70 15.48 4.35
N ILE A 108 -8.44 16.78 4.32
CA ILE A 108 -8.72 17.73 5.39
C ILE A 108 -9.59 18.83 4.80
N GLU A 109 -10.74 19.05 5.41
CA GLU A 109 -11.72 20.04 4.98
C GLU A 109 -12.02 20.98 6.15
N LEU A 110 -12.33 22.22 5.83
CA LEU A 110 -12.81 23.22 6.78
C LEU A 110 -14.25 23.58 6.46
N GLU A 111 -15.03 23.86 7.49
CA GLU A 111 -16.36 24.42 7.34
C GLU A 111 -16.32 25.93 7.54
N GLY A 112 -16.84 26.66 6.55
CA GLY A 112 -17.01 28.11 6.62
C GLY A 112 -18.16 28.53 7.53
N GLN A 113 -18.33 29.84 7.70
CA GLN A 113 -19.44 30.42 8.47
C GLN A 113 -20.81 30.16 7.83
N ASP A 114 -20.83 29.93 6.53
CA ASP A 114 -22.01 29.56 5.73
C ASP A 114 -22.37 28.07 5.83
N GLY A 115 -21.59 27.27 6.57
CA GLY A 115 -21.75 25.82 6.66
C GLY A 115 -21.20 25.06 5.46
N ALA A 116 -20.55 25.73 4.51
CA ALA A 116 -19.97 25.08 3.35
C ALA A 116 -18.62 24.42 3.69
N TRP A 117 -18.44 23.18 3.24
CA TRP A 117 -17.19 22.44 3.40
C TRP A 117 -16.25 22.69 2.23
N THR A 118 -15.06 23.21 2.52
CA THR A 118 -14.02 23.46 1.54
C THR A 118 -12.78 22.62 1.85
N PRO A 119 -12.24 21.86 0.89
CA PRO A 119 -10.99 21.13 1.09
C PRO A 119 -9.82 22.09 1.28
N LEU A 120 -9.13 21.90 2.41
CA LEU A 120 -7.91 22.61 2.74
C LEU A 120 -6.67 21.82 2.25
N TYR A 121 -6.72 20.51 2.43
CA TYR A 121 -5.69 19.59 1.96
C TYR A 121 -6.30 18.32 1.36
N VAL A 122 -5.78 17.92 0.22
CA VAL A 122 -6.05 16.61 -0.38
C VAL A 122 -4.70 16.03 -0.77
N ALA A 123 -4.36 14.85 -0.25
CA ALA A 123 -3.04 14.27 -0.51
C ALA A 123 -2.75 14.17 -2.02
N ARG A 124 -1.58 14.68 -2.42
CA ARG A 124 -1.11 14.81 -3.81
C ARG A 124 -1.93 15.73 -4.72
N SER A 125 -2.85 16.56 -4.20
CA SER A 125 -3.56 17.58 -4.97
C SER A 125 -2.76 18.87 -5.06
N ASP A 126 -2.58 19.41 -6.27
CA ASP A 126 -1.89 20.71 -6.46
C ASP A 126 -2.76 21.91 -6.05
N THR A 127 -4.08 21.75 -6.05
CA THR A 127 -5.03 22.80 -5.67
C THR A 127 -5.20 22.91 -4.16
N TYR A 128 -5.27 21.77 -3.46
CA TYR A 128 -5.54 21.71 -2.01
C TYR A 128 -4.28 21.21 -1.30
N ALA A 129 -3.33 22.11 -1.10
CA ALA A 129 -1.95 21.80 -0.75
C ALA A 129 -1.49 22.35 0.61
N TRP A 130 -2.42 22.67 1.51
CA TRP A 130 -2.07 23.16 2.86
C TRP A 130 -1.10 22.20 3.57
N ARG A 131 0.01 22.75 4.08
CA ARG A 131 1.10 21.99 4.71
C ARG A 131 1.59 20.77 3.92
N ARG A 132 1.56 20.85 2.58
CA ARG A 132 2.04 19.77 1.71
C ARG A 132 3.47 19.33 2.05
N ARG A 133 4.38 20.26 2.38
CA ARG A 133 5.78 19.92 2.66
C ARG A 133 5.92 18.96 3.83
N GLU A 134 5.09 19.11 4.86
CA GLU A 134 5.05 18.23 6.02
C GLU A 134 4.20 16.98 5.75
N LEU A 135 3.02 17.15 5.14
CA LEU A 135 2.04 16.08 4.99
C LEU A 135 2.40 15.05 3.91
N ASP A 136 3.14 15.47 2.87
CA ASP A 136 3.61 14.60 1.80
C ASP A 136 5.02 14.02 2.04
N GLN A 137 5.65 14.34 3.17
CA GLN A 137 6.95 13.81 3.55
C GLN A 137 6.92 12.28 3.63
N GLU A 138 8.00 11.63 3.17
CA GLU A 138 8.10 10.16 3.13
C GLU A 138 7.86 9.48 4.48
N ARG A 139 8.33 10.08 5.58
CA ARG A 139 8.09 9.57 6.94
C ARG A 139 6.60 9.59 7.30
N LEU A 140 5.89 10.66 6.95
CA LEU A 140 4.47 10.76 7.23
C LEU A 140 3.64 9.91 6.25
N ARG A 141 4.09 9.76 5.00
CA ARG A 141 3.47 8.87 4.00
C ARG A 141 3.30 7.46 4.55
N GLY A 142 4.32 6.92 5.22
CA GLY A 142 4.25 5.61 5.87
C GLY A 142 3.16 5.54 6.95
N VAL A 143 3.06 6.57 7.80
CA VAL A 143 2.04 6.67 8.87
C VAL A 143 0.64 6.79 8.27
N VAL A 144 0.43 7.71 7.33
CA VAL A 144 -0.86 7.90 6.65
C VAL A 144 -1.29 6.63 5.90
N ASN A 145 -0.35 5.92 5.28
CA ASN A 145 -0.64 4.66 4.61
C ASN A 145 -1.16 3.59 5.59
N GLN A 146 -0.70 3.56 6.85
CA GLN A 146 -1.24 2.63 7.85
C GLN A 146 -2.74 2.88 8.12
N TYR A 147 -3.18 4.14 8.08
CA TYR A 147 -4.58 4.51 8.25
C TYR A 147 -5.46 4.07 7.06
N SER A 148 -4.87 3.92 5.87
CA SER A 148 -5.60 3.40 4.69
C SER A 148 -6.05 1.94 4.86
N HIS A 149 -5.32 1.15 5.65
CA HIS A 149 -5.60 -0.27 5.90
C HIS A 149 -6.48 -0.52 7.13
N LEU A 150 -7.05 0.54 7.73
CA LEU A 150 -8.01 0.48 8.84
C LEU A 150 -7.53 -0.22 10.13
N ARG A 151 -6.22 -0.39 10.34
CA ARG A 151 -5.72 -1.24 11.44
C ARG A 151 -5.66 -0.54 12.80
N ASP A 152 -5.53 0.79 12.84
CA ASP A 152 -5.31 1.52 14.09
C ASP A 152 -6.25 2.72 14.26
N ARG A 153 -7.46 2.39 14.72
CA ARG A 153 -8.47 3.22 15.39
C ARG A 153 -7.96 4.55 15.94
N ARG A 154 -7.10 4.31 16.93
CA ARG A 154 -6.78 5.23 18.01
C ARG A 154 -5.68 6.18 17.57
N SER A 155 -4.65 5.64 16.92
CA SER A 155 -3.57 6.44 16.35
C SER A 155 -4.11 7.43 15.31
N TYR A 156 -5.06 6.99 14.46
CA TYR A 156 -5.69 7.89 13.50
C TYR A 156 -6.43 9.04 14.19
N ARG A 157 -7.26 8.77 15.21
CA ARG A 157 -8.00 9.83 15.92
C ARG A 157 -7.08 10.83 16.58
N ALA A 158 -5.97 10.38 17.17
CA ALA A 158 -4.97 11.27 17.74
C ALA A 158 -4.31 12.15 16.67
N PHE A 159 -3.96 11.56 15.52
CA PHE A 159 -3.45 12.31 14.37
C PHE A 159 -4.47 13.33 13.82
N ALA A 160 -5.73 12.90 13.66
CA ALA A 160 -6.83 13.71 13.17
C ALA A 160 -7.12 14.90 14.09
N ALA A 161 -7.17 14.68 15.41
CA ALA A 161 -7.33 15.75 16.39
C ALA A 161 -6.18 16.77 16.29
N PHE A 162 -4.93 16.29 16.30
CA PHE A 162 -3.75 17.14 16.18
C PHE A 162 -3.77 18.00 14.91
N ILE A 163 -4.05 17.41 13.75
CA ILE A 163 -4.02 18.15 12.48
C ILE A 163 -5.22 19.08 12.34
N ALA A 164 -6.40 18.70 12.86
CA ALA A 164 -7.58 19.54 12.88
C ALA A 164 -7.39 20.77 13.77
N GLN A 165 -6.81 20.62 14.96
CA GLN A 165 -6.47 21.74 15.85
C GLN A 165 -5.51 22.72 15.17
N LYS A 166 -4.50 22.22 14.44
CA LYS A 166 -3.60 23.08 13.64
C LYS A 166 -4.34 23.82 12.54
N ALA A 167 -5.22 23.15 11.81
CA ALA A 167 -6.01 23.77 10.75
C ALA A 167 -6.90 24.89 11.30
N LEU A 168 -7.62 24.63 12.40
CA LEU A 168 -8.50 25.62 13.04
C LEU A 168 -7.77 26.81 13.65
N ALA A 169 -6.51 26.62 14.09
CA ALA A 169 -5.69 27.71 14.60
C ALA A 169 -5.15 28.63 13.48
N GLU A 170 -4.86 28.08 12.30
CA GLU A 170 -4.36 28.83 11.13
C GLU A 170 -5.47 29.47 10.30
N HIS A 171 -6.68 28.93 10.38
CA HIS A 171 -7.86 29.39 9.65
C HIS A 171 -8.91 29.92 10.62
N PRO A 172 -8.74 31.16 11.12
CA PRO A 172 -9.58 31.73 12.15
C PRO A 172 -11.07 31.87 11.74
N GLU A 173 -11.36 31.89 10.45
CA GLU A 173 -12.68 31.97 9.84
C GLU A 173 -13.47 30.66 9.88
N ALA A 174 -12.78 29.52 10.05
CA ALA A 174 -13.41 28.21 10.03
C ALA A 174 -14.07 27.87 11.38
N THR A 175 -15.26 27.28 11.33
CA THR A 175 -16.03 26.87 12.51
C THR A 175 -15.67 25.45 12.95
N ARG A 176 -15.48 24.55 11.98
CA ARG A 176 -15.14 23.14 12.18
C ARG A 176 -14.09 22.67 11.18
N ALA A 177 -13.35 21.64 11.57
CA ALA A 177 -12.43 20.92 10.71
C ALA A 177 -12.82 19.44 10.65
N ARG A 178 -12.73 18.86 9.46
CA ARG A 178 -12.99 17.45 9.22
C ARG A 178 -11.74 16.81 8.63
N VAL A 179 -11.36 15.68 9.21
CA VAL A 179 -10.25 14.85 8.72
C VAL A 179 -10.81 13.49 8.35
N LEU A 180 -10.58 13.07 7.11
CA LEU A 180 -11.11 11.81 6.58
C LEU A 180 -10.11 11.12 5.64
N MET A 181 -10.29 9.82 5.49
CA MET A 181 -9.63 9.02 4.46
C MET A 181 -10.61 8.81 3.31
N GLU A 182 -10.24 9.26 2.12
CA GLU A 182 -11.04 9.08 0.91
C GLU A 182 -10.50 7.89 0.12
N GLU A 183 -11.25 6.79 0.10
CA GLU A 183 -10.95 5.59 -0.68
C GLU A 183 -11.40 5.77 -2.14
N ARG A 184 -10.52 5.44 -3.08
CA ARG A 184 -10.82 5.45 -4.52
C ARG A 184 -10.38 4.14 -5.14
N PRO A 185 -11.22 3.45 -5.93
CA PRO A 185 -10.79 2.29 -6.66
C PRO A 185 -9.75 2.68 -7.70
N SER A 186 -8.68 1.90 -7.79
CA SER A 186 -7.69 1.98 -8.86
C SER A 186 -8.40 1.75 -10.19
N GLN A 187 -8.25 2.70 -11.11
CA GLN A 187 -8.89 2.63 -12.42
C GLN A 187 -8.03 1.89 -13.43
N ARG A 188 -8.69 1.26 -14.40
CA ARG A 188 -8.01 0.74 -15.59
C ARG A 188 -7.50 1.89 -16.46
N PRO A 189 -6.39 1.71 -17.21
CA PRO A 189 -5.84 2.74 -18.08
C PRO A 189 -6.86 3.36 -19.05
N GLU A 190 -7.79 2.56 -19.57
CA GLU A 190 -8.83 3.02 -20.50
C GLU A 190 -9.79 4.02 -19.85
N ALA A 191 -10.17 3.79 -18.59
CA ALA A 191 -11.06 4.69 -17.86
C ALA A 191 -10.38 6.02 -17.51
N LEU A 192 -9.07 5.98 -17.19
CA LEU A 192 -8.26 7.17 -16.96
C LEU A 192 -8.13 8.02 -18.23
N ARG A 193 -7.85 7.40 -19.38
CA ARG A 193 -7.80 8.10 -20.68
C ARG A 193 -9.12 8.75 -21.06
N ALA A 194 -10.23 8.12 -20.68
CA ALA A 194 -11.58 8.68 -20.88
C ALA A 194 -11.94 9.78 -19.87
N GLY A 195 -11.02 10.20 -18.99
CA GLY A 195 -11.25 11.26 -18.01
C GLY A 195 -12.29 10.91 -16.93
N LYS A 196 -12.63 9.64 -16.75
CA LYS A 196 -13.64 9.23 -15.76
C LYS A 196 -13.07 9.39 -14.36
N THR A 197 -13.73 10.16 -13.50
CA THR A 197 -13.35 10.20 -12.08
C THR A 197 -13.97 9.00 -11.35
N PRO A 198 -13.20 8.18 -10.62
CA PRO A 198 -13.76 7.05 -9.92
C PRO A 198 -14.63 7.52 -8.75
N PRO A 199 -15.73 6.81 -8.43
CA PRO A 199 -16.50 7.10 -7.23
C PRO A 199 -15.61 6.93 -6.01
N SER A 200 -15.67 7.90 -5.10
CA SER A 200 -14.92 7.88 -3.85
C SER A 200 -15.80 7.46 -2.68
N LYS A 201 -15.24 6.70 -1.73
CA LYS A 201 -15.88 6.37 -0.46
C LYS A 201 -15.15 7.07 0.68
N ARG A 202 -15.88 7.86 1.47
CA ARG A 202 -15.34 8.46 2.69
C ARG A 202 -15.23 7.42 3.80
N ARG A 203 -14.13 7.46 4.54
CA ARG A 203 -13.79 6.54 5.63
C ARG A 203 -13.14 7.35 6.76
N TRP A 204 -13.37 6.89 8.00
CA TRP A 204 -12.69 7.43 9.19
C TRP A 204 -12.87 8.93 9.31
N GLU A 205 -14.11 9.37 9.09
CA GLU A 205 -14.48 10.76 9.24
C GLU A 205 -14.47 11.11 10.74
N GLU A 206 -13.61 12.04 11.11
CA GLU A 206 -13.53 12.60 12.46
C GLU A 206 -13.67 14.13 12.33
N LEU A 207 -14.57 14.67 13.15
CA LEU A 207 -15.02 16.06 13.10
C LEU A 207 -14.59 16.75 14.38
N TYR A 208 -14.02 17.94 14.25
CA TYR A 208 -13.50 18.73 15.36
C TYR A 208 -14.05 20.14 15.27
N SER A 209 -14.40 20.70 16.43
CA SER A 209 -14.78 22.09 16.59
C SER A 209 -13.75 22.77 17.48
N ARG A 210 -13.77 24.11 17.54
CA ARG A 210 -12.88 24.83 18.48
C ARG A 210 -13.14 24.52 19.94
N GLU A 211 -14.37 24.13 20.26
CA GLU A 211 -14.80 23.88 21.63
C GLU A 211 -14.52 22.44 22.07
N THR A 212 -14.17 21.56 21.12
CA THR A 212 -13.94 20.14 21.38
C THR A 212 -12.53 19.75 20.96
N PRO A 213 -11.55 19.72 21.91
CA PRO A 213 -10.20 19.28 21.62
C PRO A 213 -10.12 17.80 21.24
#